data_AF-A0AAU0WQ81-F1
#
_entry.id   AF-A0AAU0WQ81-F1
#
_cell.length_a   1.000
_cell.length_b   1.000
_cell.length_c   1.000
_cell.angle_alpha   90.00
_cell.angle_beta   90.00
_cell.angle_gamma   90.00
#
_symmetry.space_group_name_H-M   'P 1'
#
loop_
_entity.id
_entity.type
_entity.pdbx_description
1 polymer ?
#
loop_
_entity_poly.entity_id
_entity_poly.type
_entity_poly.pdbx_seq_one_letter_code
_entity_poly.pdbx_strand_id
1 'polypeptide(L)'
;MHDEFLCHVTAYGICGGRRVGVPLGTYRAPTLALALWWLRDRAMWMAERLDPRPGLSHLPEGALTPMAEDAPDVPEQLRSWCGDPDQQENVAEELASGRLVRIVTRDDTTEYELLAESVDAVRMARTQPRCRGPRRRMTVTNSH
;
A
#
# COMPACT_ATOMS: atom_id res chain seq x y z
N MET A 1 -14.76 20.53 8.64
CA MET A 1 -13.33 20.17 8.64
C MET A 1 -13.03 19.58 7.27
N HIS A 2 -11.91 19.91 6.65
CA HIS A 2 -11.45 19.18 5.45
C HIS A 2 -10.54 18.06 5.94
N ASP A 3 -10.96 16.81 5.76
CA ASP A 3 -10.11 15.67 6.00
C ASP A 3 -9.01 15.64 4.94
N GLU A 4 -7.79 15.86 5.39
CA GLU A 4 -6.61 15.73 4.56
C GLU A 4 -6.02 14.33 4.72
N PHE A 5 -5.48 13.77 3.66
CA PHE A 5 -4.90 12.43 3.67
C PHE A 5 -3.43 12.48 3.28
N LEU A 6 -2.60 11.73 3.99
CA LEU A 6 -1.22 11.49 3.61
C LEU A 6 -1.14 10.12 2.95
N CYS A 7 -0.67 10.09 1.71
CA CYS A 7 -0.47 8.88 0.95
C CYS A 7 1.02 8.70 0.66
N HIS A 8 1.52 7.48 0.75
CA HIS A 8 2.89 7.17 0.42
C HIS A 8 3.06 5.74 -0.06
N VAL A 9 4.06 5.54 -0.91
CA VAL A 9 4.46 4.23 -1.42
C VAL A 9 5.90 3.96 -1.03
N THR A 10 6.15 2.78 -0.48
CA THR A 10 7.50 2.33 -0.09
C THR A 10 7.75 0.94 -0.63
N ALA A 11 8.91 0.74 -1.27
CA ALA A 11 9.41 -0.59 -1.60
C ALA A 11 10.41 -1.02 -0.53
N TYR A 12 10.29 -2.25 -0.05
CA TYR A 12 11.18 -2.84 0.94
C TYR A 12 11.93 -4.01 0.34
N GLY A 13 13.25 -3.99 0.43
CA GLY A 13 14.11 -5.11 0.04
C GLY A 13 15.07 -5.49 1.17
N ILE A 14 15.81 -6.58 0.98
CA ILE A 14 16.90 -6.96 1.88
C ILE A 14 18.23 -6.45 1.33
N CYS A 15 18.94 -5.64 2.10
CA CYS A 15 20.31 -5.20 1.81
C CYS A 15 21.21 -5.55 3.00
N GLY A 16 22.24 -6.37 2.78
CA GLY A 16 23.14 -6.82 3.84
C GLY A 16 22.45 -7.54 5.00
N GLY A 17 21.41 -8.33 4.72
CA GLY A 17 20.61 -9.03 5.74
C GLY A 17 19.62 -8.16 6.51
N ARG A 18 19.50 -6.86 6.17
CA ARG A 18 18.58 -5.93 6.81
C ARG A 18 17.48 -5.50 5.84
N ARG A 19 16.23 -5.41 6.33
CA ARG A 19 15.12 -4.82 5.57
C ARG A 19 15.32 -3.30 5.45
N VAL A 20 15.36 -2.81 4.21
CA VAL A 20 15.55 -1.40 3.85
C VAL A 20 14.34 -0.95 3.04
N GLY A 21 13.73 0.17 3.43
CA GLY A 21 12.63 0.80 2.70
C GLY A 21 13.10 1.98 1.84
N VAL A 22 12.67 2.02 0.59
CA VAL A 22 12.90 3.11 -0.36
C VAL A 22 11.57 3.75 -0.71
N PRO A 23 11.35 5.04 -0.40
CA PRO A 23 10.12 5.73 -0.74
C PRO A 23 10.04 5.93 -2.27
N LEU A 24 8.96 5.46 -2.87
CA LEU A 24 8.70 5.58 -4.32
C LEU A 24 7.82 6.78 -4.66
N GLY A 25 7.10 7.33 -3.67
CA GLY A 25 6.28 8.51 -3.86
C GLY A 25 5.51 8.89 -2.60
N THR A 26 5.19 10.17 -2.48
CA THR A 26 4.37 10.72 -1.40
C THR A 26 3.41 11.74 -1.98
N TYR A 27 2.19 11.80 -1.44
CA TYR A 27 1.19 12.77 -1.85
C TYR A 27 0.29 13.16 -0.68
N ARG A 28 -0.02 14.45 -0.60
CA ARG A 28 -0.92 15.01 0.41
C ARG A 28 -2.22 15.37 -0.30
N ALA A 29 -3.24 14.54 -0.13
CA ALA A 29 -4.51 14.67 -0.81
C ALA A 29 -5.47 15.55 0.01
N PRO A 30 -6.05 16.61 -0.59
CA PRO A 30 -6.97 17.50 0.12
C PRO A 30 -8.39 16.92 0.24
N THR A 31 -8.67 15.78 -0.41
CA THR A 31 -9.95 15.09 -0.37
C THR A 31 -9.74 13.57 -0.43
N LEU A 32 -10.73 12.81 0.06
CA LEU A 32 -10.73 11.34 -0.01
C LEU A 32 -10.64 10.85 -1.47
N ALA A 33 -11.40 11.47 -2.37
CA ALA A 33 -11.40 11.10 -3.79
C ALA A 33 -10.01 11.23 -4.43
N LEU A 34 -9.25 12.28 -4.07
CA LEU A 34 -7.87 12.45 -4.57
C LEU A 34 -6.89 11.49 -3.92
N ALA A 35 -7.11 11.08 -2.68
CA ALA A 35 -6.31 10.05 -2.01
C ALA A 35 -6.46 8.69 -2.74
N LEU A 36 -7.70 8.28 -2.98
CA LEU A 36 -8.03 7.05 -3.71
C LEU A 36 -7.51 7.09 -5.14
N TRP A 37 -7.73 8.21 -5.85
CA TRP A 37 -7.20 8.41 -7.19
C TRP A 37 -5.68 8.24 -7.22
N TRP A 38 -4.97 8.86 -6.28
CA TRP A 38 -3.51 8.79 -6.24
C TRP A 38 -3.02 7.36 -5.94
N LEU A 39 -3.65 6.64 -5.01
CA LEU A 39 -3.29 5.25 -4.74
C LEU A 39 -3.46 4.37 -5.98
N ARG A 40 -4.57 4.52 -6.71
CA ARG A 40 -4.83 3.79 -7.96
C ARG A 40 -3.83 4.13 -9.05
N ASP A 41 -3.57 5.42 -9.24
CA ASP A 41 -2.60 5.89 -10.22
C ASP A 41 -1.19 5.35 -9.91
N ARG A 42 -0.78 5.34 -8.63
CA ARG A 42 0.52 4.80 -8.22
C ARG A 42 0.60 3.28 -8.36
N ALA A 43 -0.43 2.53 -7.97
CA ALA A 43 -0.48 1.09 -8.17
C ALA A 43 -0.37 0.72 -9.65
N MET A 44 -1.11 1.42 -10.53
CA MET A 44 -1.03 1.20 -11.98
C MET A 44 0.34 1.58 -12.55
N TRP A 45 0.90 2.72 -12.14
CA TRP A 45 2.24 3.15 -12.55
C TRP A 45 3.33 2.14 -12.15
N MET A 46 3.20 1.51 -10.98
CA MET A 46 4.10 0.44 -10.55
C MET A 46 3.93 -0.80 -11.40
N ALA A 47 2.69 -1.26 -11.61
CA ALA A 47 2.43 -2.45 -12.42
C ALA A 47 3.00 -2.33 -13.83
N GLU A 48 2.81 -1.20 -14.51
CA GLU A 48 3.35 -0.95 -15.86
C GLU A 48 4.89 -0.88 -15.92
N ARG A 49 5.56 -0.58 -14.80
CA ARG A 49 7.03 -0.55 -14.74
C ARG A 49 7.64 -1.89 -14.34
N LEU A 50 6.92 -2.67 -13.55
CA LEU A 50 7.34 -4.01 -13.14
C LEU A 50 7.10 -5.03 -14.26
N ASP A 51 5.99 -4.91 -14.96
CA ASP A 51 5.62 -5.76 -16.10
C ASP A 51 5.09 -4.89 -17.24
N PRO A 52 6.00 -4.33 -18.06
CA PRO A 52 5.61 -3.57 -19.24
C PRO A 52 5.01 -4.50 -20.29
N ARG A 53 3.91 -4.07 -20.93
CA ARG A 53 3.34 -4.86 -22.04
C ARG A 53 4.39 -5.07 -23.15
N PRO A 54 4.52 -6.31 -23.69
CA PRO A 54 5.45 -6.56 -24.79
C PRO A 54 5.05 -5.77 -26.04
N GLY A 55 6.04 -5.32 -26.80
CA GLY A 55 5.82 -4.55 -28.05
C GLY A 55 5.68 -3.04 -27.86
N LEU A 56 5.97 -2.50 -26.67
CA LEU A 56 6.11 -1.06 -26.47
C LEU A 56 7.33 -0.53 -27.24
N SER A 57 7.11 0.47 -28.10
CA SER A 57 8.12 1.02 -29.03
C SER A 57 9.38 1.59 -28.38
N HIS A 58 9.35 1.83 -27.06
CA HIS A 58 10.50 2.35 -26.31
C HIS A 58 11.33 1.26 -25.63
N LEU A 59 10.93 -0.01 -25.71
CA LEU A 59 11.70 -1.13 -25.17
C LEU A 59 12.57 -1.74 -26.27
N PRO A 60 13.89 -1.86 -26.06
CA PRO A 60 14.74 -2.54 -27.01
C PRO A 60 14.39 -4.03 -27.07
N GLU A 61 14.70 -4.65 -28.20
CA GLU A 61 14.53 -6.09 -28.38
C GLU A 61 15.33 -6.86 -27.31
N GLY A 62 14.71 -7.87 -26.69
CA GLY A 62 15.31 -8.64 -25.60
C GLY A 62 15.37 -7.94 -24.23
N ALA A 63 14.78 -6.75 -24.07
CA ALA A 63 14.72 -6.06 -22.78
C ALA A 63 13.81 -6.74 -21.74
N LEU A 64 12.85 -7.54 -22.21
CA LEU A 64 11.91 -8.27 -21.36
C LEU A 64 12.33 -9.74 -21.31
N THR A 65 12.39 -10.29 -20.10
CA THR A 65 12.62 -11.71 -19.86
C THR A 65 11.35 -12.30 -19.25
N PRO A 66 10.85 -13.44 -19.76
CA PRO A 66 9.72 -14.13 -19.16
C PRO A 66 10.02 -14.47 -17.70
N MET A 67 9.07 -14.17 -16.82
CA MET A 67 9.13 -14.60 -15.43
C MET A 67 8.62 -16.05 -15.31
N ALA A 68 9.03 -16.75 -14.26
CA ALA A 68 8.56 -18.11 -14.01
C ALA A 68 7.05 -18.12 -13.71
N GLU A 69 6.33 -19.14 -14.17
CA GLU A 69 4.86 -19.23 -13.99
C GLU A 69 4.42 -19.31 -12.53
N ASP A 70 5.30 -19.75 -11.63
CA ASP A 70 5.04 -19.90 -10.19
C ASP A 70 5.46 -18.68 -9.36
N ALA A 71 6.07 -17.67 -10.00
CA ALA A 71 6.49 -16.46 -9.29
C ALA A 71 5.27 -15.60 -8.91
N PRO A 72 5.30 -14.91 -7.75
CA PRO A 72 4.22 -14.01 -7.37
C PRO A 72 4.05 -12.87 -8.39
N ASP A 73 2.88 -12.82 -9.05
CA ASP A 73 2.55 -11.75 -9.99
C ASP A 73 2.06 -10.51 -9.25
N VAL A 74 3.01 -9.70 -8.77
CA VAL A 74 2.73 -8.39 -8.15
C VAL A 74 2.02 -7.43 -9.12
N PRO A 75 2.45 -7.29 -10.39
CA PRO A 75 1.77 -6.44 -11.36
C PRO A 75 0.28 -6.79 -11.54
N GLU A 76 -0.07 -8.06 -11.67
CA GLU A 76 -1.46 -8.52 -11.79
C GLU A 76 -2.25 -8.20 -10.53
N GLN A 77 -1.70 -8.45 -9.33
CA GLN A 77 -2.35 -8.10 -8.07
C GLN A 77 -2.66 -6.59 -7.98
N LEU A 78 -1.72 -5.73 -8.40
CA LEU A 78 -1.92 -4.28 -8.42
C LEU A 78 -2.99 -3.86 -9.44
N ARG A 79 -3.00 -4.46 -10.64
CA ARG A 79 -4.03 -4.20 -11.66
C ARG A 79 -5.41 -4.68 -11.20
N SER A 80 -5.47 -5.86 -10.59
CA SER A 80 -6.70 -6.44 -10.02
C SER A 80 -7.26 -5.52 -8.93
N TRP A 81 -6.43 -5.09 -7.98
CA TRP A 81 -6.85 -4.15 -6.93
C TRP A 81 -7.37 -2.82 -7.50
N CYS A 82 -6.70 -2.26 -8.52
CA CYS A 82 -7.15 -1.04 -9.20
C CYS A 82 -8.49 -1.18 -9.92
N GLY A 83 -8.83 -2.41 -10.34
CA GLY A 83 -10.03 -2.76 -11.10
C GLY A 83 -11.18 -3.31 -10.27
N ASP A 84 -10.96 -3.62 -8.99
CA ASP A 84 -11.95 -4.17 -8.05
C ASP A 84 -12.73 -3.05 -7.33
N PRO A 85 -14.00 -2.79 -7.68
CA PRO A 85 -14.77 -1.71 -7.07
C PRO A 85 -15.05 -1.94 -5.57
N ASP A 86 -15.20 -3.19 -5.14
CA ASP A 86 -15.51 -3.51 -3.74
C ASP A 86 -14.29 -3.21 -2.86
N GLN A 87 -13.08 -3.52 -3.34
CA GLN A 87 -11.85 -3.13 -2.65
C GLN A 87 -11.68 -1.61 -2.59
N GLN A 88 -12.05 -0.88 -3.66
CA GLN A 88 -11.97 0.59 -3.64
C GLN A 88 -12.97 1.20 -2.65
N GLU A 89 -14.19 0.66 -2.56
CA GLU A 89 -15.19 1.10 -1.60
C GLU A 89 -14.74 0.81 -0.16
N ASN A 90 -14.25 -0.40 0.11
CA ASN A 90 -13.72 -0.75 1.43
C ASN A 90 -12.59 0.21 1.86
N VAL A 91 -11.65 0.53 0.97
CA VAL A 91 -10.58 1.50 1.27
C VAL A 91 -11.15 2.90 1.50
N ALA A 92 -12.17 3.30 0.76
CA ALA A 92 -12.84 4.59 0.95
C ALA A 92 -13.50 4.69 2.33
N GLU A 93 -14.23 3.66 2.75
CA GLU A 93 -14.88 3.58 4.07
C GLU A 93 -13.86 3.61 5.21
N GLU A 94 -12.78 2.83 5.10
CA GLU A 94 -11.69 2.81 6.07
C GLU A 94 -11.06 4.19 6.23
N LEU A 95 -10.70 4.86 5.12
CA LEU A 95 -10.12 6.20 5.17
C LEU A 95 -11.11 7.25 5.68
N ALA A 96 -12.38 7.19 5.26
CA ALA A 96 -13.43 8.10 5.74
C ALA A 96 -13.66 7.97 7.25
N SER A 97 -13.47 6.76 7.80
CA SER A 97 -13.54 6.52 9.24
C SER A 97 -12.27 6.94 10.01
N GLY A 98 -11.26 7.48 9.31
CA GLY A 98 -9.98 7.89 9.89
C GLY A 98 -9.04 6.72 10.17
N ARG A 99 -9.29 5.52 9.64
CA ARG A 99 -8.40 4.37 9.78
C ARG A 99 -7.24 4.44 8.77
N LEU A 100 -6.12 3.84 9.14
CA LEU A 100 -4.96 3.71 8.27
C LEU A 100 -5.22 2.54 7.32
N VAL A 101 -5.12 2.81 6.02
CA VAL A 101 -5.18 1.78 4.98
C VAL A 101 -3.77 1.44 4.54
N ARG A 102 -3.51 0.14 4.43
CA ARG A 102 -2.24 -0.40 3.97
C ARG A 102 -2.49 -1.57 3.02
N ILE A 103 -2.03 -1.42 1.79
CA ILE A 103 -2.05 -2.46 0.76
C ILE A 103 -0.61 -2.94 0.60
N VAL A 104 -0.39 -4.23 0.76
CA VAL A 104 0.93 -4.84 0.64
C VAL A 104 0.90 -5.91 -0.43
N THR A 105 1.79 -5.77 -1.40
CA THR A 105 2.09 -6.82 -2.40
C THR A 105 3.56 -7.17 -2.27
N ARG A 106 3.92 -8.41 -2.62
CA ARG A 106 5.29 -8.87 -2.45
C ARG A 106 5.68 -9.85 -3.56
N ASP A 107 6.87 -9.65 -4.11
CA ASP A 107 7.58 -10.62 -4.93
C ASP A 107 8.67 -11.34 -4.09
N ASP A 108 9.44 -12.22 -4.72
CA ASP A 108 10.47 -13.01 -4.05
C ASP A 108 11.54 -12.16 -3.35
N THR A 109 11.78 -10.96 -3.86
CA THR A 109 12.87 -10.06 -3.48
C THR A 109 12.41 -8.80 -2.75
N THR A 110 11.21 -8.30 -3.09
CA THR A 110 10.76 -6.95 -2.77
C THR A 110 9.31 -6.96 -2.32
N GLU A 111 9.04 -6.22 -1.25
CA GLU A 111 7.69 -5.95 -0.75
C GLU A 111 7.30 -4.51 -1.05
N TYR A 112 6.15 -4.30 -1.66
CA TYR A 112 5.62 -2.99 -2.00
C TYR A 112 4.46 -2.66 -1.07
N GLU A 113 4.53 -1.50 -0.43
CA GLU A 113 3.52 -1.00 0.49
C GLU A 113 2.95 0.32 -0.04
N LEU A 114 1.65 0.34 -0.30
CA LEU A 114 0.87 1.54 -0.54
C LEU A 114 0.09 1.84 0.73
N LEU A 115 0.26 3.04 1.27
CA LEU A 115 -0.34 3.42 2.53
C LEU A 115 -1.01 4.78 2.40
N ALA A 116 -2.18 4.90 3.03
CA ALA A 116 -2.88 6.15 3.18
C ALA A 116 -3.45 6.28 4.60
N GLU A 117 -3.37 7.48 5.14
CA GLU A 117 -3.89 7.80 6.46
C GLU A 117 -4.53 9.19 6.49
N SER A 118 -5.61 9.34 7.28
CA SER A 118 -6.19 10.65 7.56
C SER A 118 -5.28 11.44 8.51
N VAL A 119 -4.90 12.65 8.10
CA VAL A 119 -4.05 13.56 8.88
C VAL A 119 -4.73 13.96 10.18
N ASP A 120 -6.06 14.12 10.19
CA ASP A 120 -6.79 14.48 11.40
C ASP A 120 -6.82 13.32 12.39
N ALA A 121 -6.93 12.07 11.92
CA ALA A 121 -6.78 10.88 12.76
C ALA A 121 -5.36 10.80 13.38
N VAL A 122 -4.31 11.05 12.58
CA VAL A 122 -2.92 11.07 13.08
C VAL A 122 -2.70 12.16 14.12
N ARG A 123 -3.25 13.36 13.88
CA ARG A 123 -3.20 14.46 14.85
C ARG A 123 -3.87 14.05 16.16
N MET A 124 -5.09 13.52 16.10
CA MET A 124 -5.82 13.07 17.30
C MET A 124 -5.07 11.98 18.07
N ALA A 125 -4.47 11.00 17.38
CA ALA A 125 -3.67 9.95 18.02
C ALA A 125 -2.42 10.51 18.73
N ARG A 126 -1.78 11.54 18.17
CA ARG A 126 -0.63 12.21 18.80
C ARG A 126 -1.02 13.11 19.97
N THR A 127 -2.24 13.65 19.96
CA THR A 127 -2.76 14.48 21.07
C THR A 127 -3.35 13.65 22.21
N GLN A 128 -3.66 12.37 21.99
CA GLN A 128 -4.03 11.48 23.09
C GLN A 128 -2.83 11.31 24.04
N PRO A 129 -2.96 11.67 25.34
CA PRO A 129 -1.94 11.33 26.31
C PRO A 129 -1.83 9.81 26.33
N ARG A 130 -0.61 9.29 26.20
CA ARG A 130 -0.33 7.86 26.40
C ARG A 130 -0.59 7.53 27.88
N CYS A 131 -1.85 7.35 28.24
CA CYS A 131 -2.24 6.81 29.54
C CYS A 131 -1.77 5.37 29.58
N ARG A 132 -0.55 5.19 30.09
CA ARG A 132 0.11 3.92 30.34
C ARG A 132 -0.59 3.21 31.50
N GLY A 133 -1.76 2.64 31.24
CA GLY A 133 -2.42 1.71 32.17
C GLY A 133 -1.81 0.30 32.08
N PRO A 134 -1.68 -0.44 33.19
CA PRO A 134 -1.08 -1.77 33.18
C PRO A 134 -1.98 -2.74 32.41
N ARG A 135 -1.45 -3.35 31.35
CA ARG A 135 -2.11 -4.42 30.58
C ARG A 135 -2.29 -5.65 31.48
N ARG A 136 -3.50 -5.87 32.00
CA ARG A 136 -3.88 -7.14 32.62
C ARG A 136 -4.16 -8.13 31.48
N ARG A 137 -3.28 -9.11 31.32
CA ARG A 137 -3.40 -10.22 30.35
C ARG A 137 -4.55 -11.11 30.80
N MET A 138 -5.68 -11.13 30.08
CA MET A 138 -6.67 -12.19 30.19
C MET A 138 -6.38 -13.23 29.11
N THR A 139 -5.86 -14.37 29.54
CA THR A 139 -5.80 -15.60 28.76
C THR A 139 -7.15 -16.27 28.92
N VAL A 140 -7.91 -16.44 27.82
CA VAL A 140 -9.07 -17.33 27.81
C VAL A 140 -8.63 -18.64 27.17
N THR A 141 -8.51 -19.67 28.01
CA THR A 141 -8.30 -21.06 27.59
C THR A 141 -9.66 -21.64 27.27
N ASN A 142 -9.90 -22.05 26.03
CA ASN A 142 -11.11 -22.81 25.69
C ASN A 142 -10.92 -24.27 26.14
N SER A 143 -11.87 -24.76 26.93
CA SER A 143 -12.01 -26.18 27.29
C SER A 143 -13.45 -26.58 26.98
N HIS A 144 -13.62 -27.39 25.94
CA HIS A 144 -14.50 -28.58 25.82
C HIS A 144 -14.54 -29.02 24.36
#